data_AF-A0A1D8JC36-F1
#
_entry.id   AF-A0A1D8JC36-F1
#
_cell.length_a   1.000
_cell.length_b   1.000
_cell.length_c   1.000
_cell.angle_alpha   90.00
_cell.angle_beta   90.00
_cell.angle_gamma   90.00
#
_symmetry.space_group_name_H-M   'P 1'
#
loop_
_entity.id
_entity.type
_entity.pdbx_description
1 polymer ?
#
loop_
_entity_poly.entity_id
_entity_poly.type
_entity_poly.pdbx_seq_one_letter_code
_entity_poly.pdbx_strand_id
1 'polypeptide(L)'
;MIQISGRSFQQSDLRQTDGIEGTILQRMNESPTVHSYQSIAELSFELTLRKNIIVSARAMNESNVRFAVFRTSRCNPQYWQLTSAGGFLLRHGVKPSDAIRDIYLNSSQYAFECATAMIIIYYHAVLNLIGESLFNRLFQNIYLYSWHANPNLGLRSYITHDFIPGDVVYFNNPDFDSETPQWRGENAVVLEDGTYFGHGIGIYTAEQIIRALNKLRKPESNQSAYLTTEVTSPSFNHLSNILRVQQGYSIPRYQQLVDHHDESSISFLQHLFS
;
A
#
# COMPACT_ATOMS: atom_id res chain seq x y z
N MET A 1 7.61 13.60 16.71
CA MET A 1 8.79 13.42 17.61
C MET A 1 9.22 11.95 17.62
N ILE A 2 10.52 11.65 17.48
CA ILE A 2 11.03 10.26 17.49
C ILE A 2 11.68 9.92 18.83
N GLN A 3 11.43 8.69 19.33
CA GLN A 3 12.07 8.14 20.52
C GLN A 3 12.68 6.76 20.24
N ILE A 4 13.88 6.53 20.78
CA ILE A 4 14.56 5.22 20.76
C ILE A 4 14.80 4.77 22.20
N SER A 5 14.25 3.61 22.56
CA SER A 5 14.30 3.05 23.92
C SER A 5 13.86 4.06 25.00
N GLY A 6 12.85 4.88 24.68
CA GLY A 6 12.31 5.92 25.56
C GLY A 6 13.13 7.21 25.63
N ARG A 7 14.20 7.35 24.85
CA ARG A 7 15.02 8.58 24.76
C ARG A 7 14.71 9.34 23.48
N SER A 8 14.64 10.68 23.56
CA SER A 8 14.47 11.53 22.38
C SER A 8 15.63 11.31 21.41
N PHE A 9 15.29 11.06 20.14
CA PHE A 9 16.25 10.84 19.07
C PHE A 9 16.62 12.16 18.40
N GLN A 10 17.92 12.42 18.18
CA GLN A 10 18.39 13.59 17.44
C GLN A 10 18.85 13.16 16.05
N GLN A 11 18.46 13.90 15.01
CA GLN A 11 18.78 13.55 13.61
C GLN A 11 20.29 13.46 13.34
N SER A 12 21.13 14.15 14.12
CA SER A 12 22.58 14.04 14.09
C SER A 12 23.11 12.62 14.34
N ASP A 13 22.30 11.75 14.95
CA ASP A 13 22.67 10.38 15.33
C ASP A 13 22.58 9.40 14.15
N LEU A 14 21.88 9.77 13.07
CA LEU A 14 21.90 9.06 11.78
C LEU A 14 22.82 9.83 10.82
N ARG A 15 23.90 9.20 10.33
CA ARG A 15 24.74 9.80 9.28
C ARG A 15 23.87 10.14 8.06
N GLN A 16 23.86 11.42 7.66
CA GLN A 16 23.23 12.01 6.45
C GLN A 16 22.23 11.08 5.74
N THR A 17 21.01 11.02 6.27
CA THR A 17 19.86 10.48 5.52
C THR A 17 19.41 11.53 4.52
N ASP A 18 20.08 11.61 3.36
CA ASP A 18 19.66 12.46 2.25
C ASP A 18 18.57 11.77 1.39
N GLY A 19 17.79 12.55 0.65
CA GLY A 19 16.72 12.05 -0.23
C GLY A 19 15.44 11.61 0.51
N ILE A 20 14.75 10.60 -0.02
CA ILE A 20 13.41 10.17 0.45
C ILE A 20 13.38 9.86 1.96
N GLU A 21 14.37 9.14 2.48
CA GLU A 21 14.47 8.79 3.91
C GLU A 21 14.66 10.03 4.80
N GLY A 22 15.38 11.04 4.31
CA GLY A 22 15.55 12.32 4.99
C GLY A 22 14.23 13.08 5.14
N THR A 23 13.46 13.16 4.06
CA THR A 23 12.13 13.77 4.08
C THR A 23 11.17 13.03 5.01
N ILE A 24 11.18 11.69 4.99
CA ILE A 24 10.39 10.88 5.92
C ILE A 24 10.78 11.19 7.38
N LEU A 25 12.08 11.17 7.68
CA LEU A 25 12.58 11.41 9.03
C LEU A 25 12.22 12.82 9.52
N GLN A 26 12.33 13.82 8.65
CA GLN A 26 11.90 15.19 8.93
C GLN A 26 10.40 15.24 9.27
N ARG A 27 9.54 14.63 8.44
CA ARG A 27 8.08 14.60 8.67
C ARG A 27 7.70 13.91 9.97
N MET A 28 8.36 12.81 10.31
CA MET A 28 8.16 12.11 11.59
C MET A 28 8.60 12.95 12.80
N ASN A 29 9.64 13.78 12.66
CA ASN A 29 10.07 14.68 13.71
C ASN A 29 9.09 15.85 13.91
N GLU A 30 8.60 16.43 12.81
CA GLU A 30 7.61 17.52 12.79
C GLU A 30 6.22 17.06 13.24
N SER A 31 5.89 15.77 13.06
CA SER A 31 4.60 15.21 13.48
C SER A 31 4.38 15.36 14.99
N PRO A 32 3.15 15.71 15.44
CA PRO A 32 2.77 15.69 16.85
C PRO A 32 2.72 14.27 17.42
N THR A 33 2.72 13.24 16.58
CA THR A 33 2.76 11.85 17.00
C THR A 33 4.15 11.47 17.53
N VAL A 34 4.17 10.69 18.62
CA VAL A 34 5.41 10.11 19.15
C VAL A 34 5.68 8.79 18.45
N HIS A 35 6.72 8.76 17.62
CA HIS A 35 7.20 7.56 16.93
C HIS A 35 8.23 6.85 17.81
N SER A 36 7.85 5.74 18.43
CA SER A 36 8.68 5.03 19.40
C SER A 36 9.26 3.74 18.84
N TYR A 37 10.57 3.57 18.99
CA TYR A 37 11.34 2.42 18.54
C TYR A 37 12.14 1.82 19.70
N GLN A 38 12.39 0.51 19.65
CA GLN A 38 13.26 -0.18 20.61
C GLN A 38 14.74 -0.05 20.24
N SER A 39 15.06 0.23 18.97
CA SER A 39 16.43 0.36 18.49
C SER A 39 16.53 1.21 17.22
N ILE A 40 17.73 1.71 16.90
CA ILE A 40 18.01 2.40 15.63
C ILE A 40 17.71 1.51 14.43
N ALA A 41 17.92 0.19 14.54
CA ALA A 41 17.63 -0.76 13.47
C ALA A 41 16.13 -0.80 13.13
N GLU A 42 15.25 -0.65 14.11
CA GLU A 42 13.80 -0.61 13.90
C GLU A 42 13.35 0.68 13.20
N LEU A 43 13.91 1.83 13.61
CA LEU A 43 13.71 3.10 12.90
C LEU A 43 14.20 3.00 11.45
N SER A 44 15.43 2.52 11.24
CA SER A 44 16.01 2.33 9.90
C SER A 44 15.16 1.39 9.04
N PHE A 45 14.59 0.34 9.63
CA PHE A 45 13.67 -0.57 8.94
C PHE A 45 12.42 0.17 8.45
N GLU A 46 11.77 0.98 9.29
CA GLU A 46 10.60 1.76 8.89
C GLU A 46 10.95 2.77 7.78
N LEU A 47 12.02 3.54 7.94
CA LEU A 47 12.48 4.52 6.94
C LEU A 47 12.70 3.85 5.57
N THR A 48 13.40 2.71 5.56
CA THR A 48 13.72 1.97 4.33
C THR A 48 12.45 1.35 3.72
N LEU A 49 11.51 0.84 4.53
CA LEU A 49 10.26 0.29 4.02
C LEU A 49 9.39 1.39 3.40
N ARG A 50 9.22 2.52 4.07
CA ARG A 50 8.48 3.69 3.55
C ARG A 50 9.06 4.18 2.22
N LYS A 51 10.38 4.31 2.12
CA LYS A 51 11.05 4.60 0.84
C LYS A 51 10.74 3.56 -0.23
N ASN A 52 10.82 2.28 0.11
CA ASN A 52 10.51 1.21 -0.86
C ASN A 52 9.04 1.23 -1.29
N ILE A 53 8.09 1.66 -0.44
CA ILE A 53 6.68 1.88 -0.81
C ILE A 53 6.58 2.98 -1.89
N ILE A 54 7.24 4.12 -1.65
CA ILE A 54 7.29 5.24 -2.61
C ILE A 54 7.92 4.80 -3.94
N VAL A 55 9.06 4.12 -3.90
CA VAL A 55 9.74 3.59 -5.09
C VAL A 55 8.84 2.61 -5.85
N SER A 56 8.13 1.75 -5.13
CA SER A 56 7.20 0.78 -5.73
C SER A 56 5.96 1.45 -6.34
N ALA A 57 5.49 2.55 -5.77
CA ALA A 57 4.41 3.36 -6.33
C ALA A 57 4.85 4.07 -7.62
N ARG A 58 6.04 4.69 -7.63
CA ARG A 58 6.61 5.32 -8.83
C ARG A 58 6.86 4.30 -9.94
N ALA A 59 7.42 3.14 -9.61
CA ALA A 59 7.62 2.05 -10.57
C ALA A 59 6.29 1.54 -11.16
N MET A 60 5.22 1.50 -10.36
CA MET A 60 3.90 1.12 -10.87
C MET A 60 3.33 2.18 -11.82
N ASN A 61 3.50 3.47 -11.49
CA ASN A 61 3.11 4.59 -12.34
C ASN A 61 3.81 4.59 -13.71
N GLU A 62 5.10 4.22 -13.74
CA GLU A 62 5.91 4.14 -14.95
C GLU A 62 5.66 2.88 -15.79
N SER A 63 4.99 1.89 -15.19
CA SER A 63 4.69 0.62 -15.86
C SER A 63 3.49 0.71 -16.81
N ASN A 64 3.23 -0.37 -17.54
CA ASN A 64 2.07 -0.51 -18.42
C ASN A 64 0.84 -1.16 -17.73
N VAL A 65 0.82 -1.28 -16.40
CA VAL A 65 -0.37 -1.79 -15.71
C VAL A 65 -1.55 -0.84 -15.96
N ARG A 66 -2.76 -1.39 -16.06
CA ARG A 66 -3.97 -0.59 -16.27
C ARG A 66 -4.93 -0.76 -15.11
N PHE A 67 -5.71 0.28 -14.83
CA PHE A 67 -6.86 0.14 -13.95
C PHE A 67 -7.90 -0.80 -14.59
N ALA A 68 -8.49 -1.68 -13.80
CA ALA A 68 -9.68 -2.44 -14.14
C ALA A 68 -10.49 -2.78 -12.89
N VAL A 69 -11.82 -2.70 -12.98
CA VAL A 69 -12.70 -3.28 -11.96
C VAL A 69 -12.60 -4.82 -12.00
N PHE A 70 -12.99 -5.49 -10.90
CA PHE A 70 -12.83 -6.95 -10.74
C PHE A 70 -13.29 -7.79 -11.93
N ARG A 71 -14.49 -7.51 -12.46
CA ARG A 71 -15.03 -8.23 -13.64
C ARG A 71 -14.17 -8.16 -14.90
N THR A 72 -13.31 -7.16 -15.02
CA THR A 72 -12.43 -6.91 -16.17
C THR A 72 -10.94 -7.05 -15.83
N SER A 73 -10.62 -7.49 -14.61
CA SER A 73 -9.26 -7.72 -14.17
C SER A 73 -8.57 -8.78 -15.03
N ARG A 74 -7.25 -8.64 -15.20
CA ARG A 74 -6.41 -9.62 -15.89
C ARG A 74 -5.04 -9.69 -15.25
N CYS A 75 -4.42 -10.86 -15.36
CA CYS A 75 -3.09 -11.13 -14.84
C CYS A 75 -2.35 -12.14 -15.74
N ASN A 76 -1.03 -12.20 -15.62
CA ASN A 76 -0.22 -13.17 -16.36
C ASN A 76 -0.52 -14.60 -15.86
N PRO A 77 -1.06 -15.49 -16.71
CA PRO A 77 -1.46 -16.85 -16.32
C PRO A 77 -0.28 -17.78 -16.00
N GLN A 78 0.95 -17.36 -16.28
CA GLN A 78 2.15 -18.08 -15.84
C GLN A 78 2.25 -18.08 -14.31
N TYR A 79 1.90 -16.97 -13.66
CA TYR A 79 2.09 -16.75 -12.22
C TYR A 79 0.79 -16.83 -11.42
N TRP A 80 -0.31 -16.40 -12.01
CA TRP A 80 -1.58 -16.18 -11.33
C TRP A 80 -2.72 -16.96 -11.97
N GLN A 81 -3.63 -17.47 -11.15
CA GLN A 81 -4.94 -17.93 -11.57
C GLN A 81 -5.94 -16.80 -11.29
N LEU A 82 -6.57 -16.28 -12.34
CA LEU A 82 -7.69 -15.35 -12.21
C LEU A 82 -8.92 -16.11 -11.66
N THR A 83 -9.46 -15.66 -10.53
CA THR A 83 -10.67 -16.24 -9.93
C THR A 83 -11.92 -15.68 -10.59
N SER A 84 -13.07 -16.34 -10.38
CA SER A 84 -14.37 -15.82 -10.85
C SER A 84 -14.75 -14.48 -10.22
N ALA A 85 -14.20 -14.17 -9.05
CA ALA A 85 -14.36 -12.87 -8.37
C ALA A 85 -13.38 -11.80 -8.90
N GLY A 86 -12.54 -12.11 -9.90
CA GLY A 86 -11.57 -11.15 -10.43
C GLY A 86 -10.29 -10.96 -9.61
N GLY A 87 -10.07 -11.81 -8.59
CA GLY A 87 -8.84 -11.83 -7.79
C GLY A 87 -7.75 -12.71 -8.39
N PHE A 88 -6.50 -12.51 -7.99
CA PHE A 88 -5.34 -13.24 -8.51
C PHE A 88 -4.79 -14.21 -7.46
N LEU A 89 -5.05 -15.50 -7.66
CA LEU A 89 -4.53 -16.55 -6.80
C LEU A 89 -3.16 -17.01 -7.31
N LEU A 90 -2.14 -16.92 -6.47
CA LEU A 90 -0.79 -17.40 -6.82
C LEU A 90 -0.85 -18.89 -7.19
N ARG A 91 -0.29 -19.25 -8.34
CA ARG A 91 -0.30 -20.65 -8.79
C ARG A 91 0.62 -21.52 -7.93
N HIS A 92 0.24 -22.77 -7.77
CA HIS A 92 1.02 -23.74 -7.01
C HIS A 92 2.43 -23.89 -7.58
N GLY A 93 3.44 -23.86 -6.71
CA GLY A 93 4.86 -24.00 -7.08
C GLY A 93 5.53 -22.74 -7.62
N VAL A 94 4.77 -21.66 -7.85
CA VAL A 94 5.33 -20.36 -8.24
C VAL A 94 5.91 -19.66 -7.01
N LYS A 95 7.11 -19.08 -7.15
CA LYS A 95 7.71 -18.28 -6.08
C LYS A 95 6.94 -16.95 -5.95
N PRO A 96 6.50 -16.57 -4.73
CA PRO A 96 5.80 -15.30 -4.50
C PRO A 96 6.57 -14.08 -5.02
N SER A 97 7.89 -14.04 -4.81
CA SER A 97 8.74 -12.95 -5.29
C SER A 97 8.76 -12.80 -6.81
N ASP A 98 8.85 -13.91 -7.56
CA ASP A 98 8.83 -13.89 -9.01
C ASP A 98 7.47 -13.36 -9.52
N ALA A 99 6.38 -13.82 -8.92
CA ALA A 99 5.02 -13.40 -9.29
C ALA A 99 4.76 -11.90 -9.03
N ILE A 100 5.24 -11.38 -7.89
CA ILE A 100 5.11 -9.94 -7.56
C ILE A 100 5.97 -9.08 -8.50
N ARG A 101 7.21 -9.49 -8.79
CA ARG A 101 8.05 -8.74 -9.75
C ARG A 101 7.51 -8.79 -11.17
N ASP A 102 6.89 -9.90 -11.56
CA ASP A 102 6.30 -10.04 -12.89
C ASP A 102 5.22 -8.98 -13.17
N ILE A 103 4.50 -8.53 -12.15
CA ILE A 103 3.51 -7.43 -12.28
C ILE A 103 4.17 -6.14 -12.79
N TYR A 104 5.42 -5.88 -12.40
CA TYR A 104 6.16 -4.70 -12.84
C TYR A 104 6.88 -4.94 -14.17
N LEU A 105 7.50 -6.12 -14.34
CA LEU A 105 8.29 -6.46 -15.52
C LEU A 105 7.45 -6.72 -16.77
N ASN A 106 6.31 -7.41 -16.61
CA ASN A 106 5.39 -7.79 -17.67
C ASN A 106 4.04 -7.06 -17.50
N SER A 107 4.11 -5.81 -17.04
CA SER A 107 2.98 -5.00 -16.58
C SER A 107 1.82 -4.86 -17.57
N SER A 108 2.07 -4.95 -18.87
CA SER A 108 1.02 -4.90 -19.90
C SER A 108 0.03 -6.07 -19.83
N GLN A 109 0.43 -7.18 -19.22
CA GLN A 109 -0.42 -8.35 -18.97
C GLN A 109 -1.36 -8.18 -17.77
N TYR A 110 -1.27 -7.05 -17.06
CA TYR A 110 -1.98 -6.85 -15.80
C TYR A 110 -2.96 -5.68 -15.87
N ALA A 111 -4.15 -5.90 -15.30
CA ALA A 111 -5.06 -4.84 -14.94
C ALA A 111 -5.87 -5.21 -13.69
N PHE A 112 -5.96 -4.28 -12.74
CA PHE A 112 -6.59 -4.50 -11.42
C PHE A 112 -7.08 -3.17 -10.83
N GLU A 113 -7.81 -3.22 -9.72
CA GLU A 113 -8.37 -2.03 -9.08
C GLU A 113 -7.38 -1.41 -8.05
N CYS A 114 -7.68 -0.22 -7.53
CA CYS A 114 -6.71 0.56 -6.78
C CYS A 114 -6.38 0.04 -5.37
N ALA A 115 -7.27 -0.66 -4.67
CA ALA A 115 -6.96 -1.32 -3.40
C ALA A 115 -5.95 -2.47 -3.59
N THR A 116 -6.18 -3.33 -4.59
CA THR A 116 -5.27 -4.41 -4.99
C THR A 116 -3.90 -3.84 -5.36
N ALA A 117 -3.87 -2.68 -6.02
CA ALA A 117 -2.62 -1.98 -6.32
C ALA A 117 -1.83 -1.61 -5.04
N MET A 118 -2.50 -1.15 -3.97
CA MET A 118 -1.84 -0.84 -2.70
C MET A 118 -1.21 -2.09 -2.07
N ILE A 119 -1.89 -3.23 -2.10
CA ILE A 119 -1.35 -4.51 -1.61
C ILE A 119 -0.13 -4.95 -2.42
N ILE A 120 -0.18 -4.82 -3.75
CA ILE A 120 0.96 -5.13 -4.63
C ILE A 120 2.16 -4.24 -4.31
N ILE A 121 1.93 -2.94 -4.10
CA ILE A 121 2.98 -1.97 -3.71
C ILE A 121 3.62 -2.38 -2.39
N TYR A 122 2.83 -2.76 -1.39
CA TYR A 122 3.37 -3.24 -0.11
C TYR A 122 4.19 -4.52 -0.27
N TYR A 123 3.71 -5.49 -1.05
CA TYR A 123 4.48 -6.70 -1.32
C TYR A 123 5.79 -6.42 -2.05
N HIS A 124 5.76 -5.58 -3.08
CA HIS A 124 6.96 -5.21 -3.82
C HIS A 124 7.95 -4.44 -2.93
N ALA A 125 7.45 -3.53 -2.09
CA ALA A 125 8.28 -2.77 -1.15
C ALA A 125 8.95 -3.67 -0.11
N VAL A 126 8.20 -4.61 0.47
CA VAL A 126 8.74 -5.58 1.43
C VAL A 126 9.75 -6.51 0.73
N LEU A 127 9.45 -6.99 -0.48
CA LEU A 127 10.38 -7.81 -1.27
C LEU A 127 11.71 -7.09 -1.52
N ASN A 128 11.68 -5.81 -1.88
CA ASN A 128 12.88 -5.00 -2.12
C ASN A 128 13.69 -4.75 -0.85
N LEU A 129 13.04 -4.77 0.32
CA LEU A 129 13.70 -4.61 1.61
C LEU A 129 14.36 -5.90 2.11
N ILE A 130 13.66 -7.03 2.03
CA ILE A 130 14.06 -8.26 2.73
C ILE A 130 14.64 -9.35 1.80
N GLY A 131 14.52 -9.16 0.49
CA GLY A 131 14.98 -10.09 -0.53
C GLY A 131 14.10 -11.33 -0.70
N GLU A 132 14.35 -12.06 -1.78
CA GLU A 132 13.51 -13.17 -2.26
C GLU A 132 13.37 -14.32 -1.26
N SER A 133 14.49 -14.74 -0.67
CA SER A 133 14.53 -15.93 0.20
C SER A 133 13.58 -15.78 1.39
N LEU A 134 13.62 -14.61 2.03
CA LEU A 134 12.78 -14.32 3.19
C LEU A 134 11.35 -14.00 2.77
N PHE A 135 11.16 -13.25 1.69
CA PHE A 135 9.85 -12.96 1.12
C PHE A 135 9.08 -14.24 0.76
N ASN A 136 9.71 -15.17 0.05
CA ASN A 136 9.11 -16.45 -0.34
C ASN A 136 8.78 -17.34 0.86
N ARG A 137 9.47 -17.18 1.99
CA ARG A 137 9.16 -17.90 3.23
C ARG A 137 7.93 -17.30 3.93
N LEU A 138 7.86 -15.97 3.98
CA LEU A 138 6.83 -15.22 4.70
C LEU A 138 5.49 -15.16 3.99
N PHE A 139 5.51 -14.91 2.68
CA PHE A 139 4.32 -14.58 1.90
C PHE A 139 3.97 -15.69 0.93
N GLN A 140 3.72 -16.88 1.46
CA GLN A 140 3.26 -18.01 0.66
C GLN A 140 1.75 -17.91 0.39
N ASN A 141 1.31 -18.51 -0.72
CA ASN A 141 -0.10 -18.59 -1.11
C ASN A 141 -0.78 -17.22 -1.20
N ILE A 142 -0.14 -16.25 -1.87
CA ILE A 142 -0.70 -14.91 -2.06
C ILE A 142 -2.01 -15.01 -2.84
N TYR A 143 -3.04 -14.32 -2.35
CA TYR A 143 -4.24 -14.01 -3.09
C TYR A 143 -4.37 -12.49 -3.15
N LEU A 144 -4.43 -11.91 -4.35
CA LEU A 144 -4.59 -10.47 -4.54
C LEU A 144 -6.05 -10.19 -4.87
N TYR A 145 -6.76 -9.54 -3.95
CA TYR A 145 -8.16 -9.18 -4.12
C TYR A 145 -8.51 -8.06 -3.13
N SER A 146 -8.86 -6.87 -3.61
CA SER A 146 -9.16 -5.73 -2.74
C SER A 146 -8.02 -5.50 -1.74
N TRP A 147 -8.35 -5.29 -0.47
CA TRP A 147 -7.44 -5.18 0.66
C TRP A 147 -7.05 -6.52 1.29
N HIS A 148 -7.42 -7.66 0.70
CA HIS A 148 -7.00 -8.96 1.21
C HIS A 148 -5.47 -9.08 1.16
N ALA A 149 -4.89 -9.44 2.30
CA ALA A 149 -3.46 -9.52 2.48
C ALA A 149 -3.09 -10.64 3.45
N ASN A 150 -1.93 -11.25 3.21
CA ASN A 150 -1.29 -12.14 4.17
C ASN A 150 -1.11 -11.41 5.53
N PRO A 151 -1.53 -12.02 6.65
CA PRO A 151 -1.46 -11.41 7.99
C PRO A 151 -0.07 -10.91 8.39
N ASN A 152 1.01 -11.49 7.83
CA ASN A 152 2.38 -11.05 8.10
C ASN A 152 2.65 -9.60 7.67
N LEU A 153 1.86 -9.01 6.75
CA LEU A 153 1.94 -7.58 6.45
C LEU A 153 1.49 -6.71 7.64
N GLY A 154 0.63 -7.23 8.51
CA GLY A 154 0.12 -6.53 9.69
C GLY A 154 -0.55 -5.21 9.33
N LEU A 155 -1.40 -5.18 8.30
CA LEU A 155 -2.11 -3.97 7.88
C LEU A 155 -2.90 -3.36 9.04
N ARG A 156 -2.81 -2.04 9.16
CA ARG A 156 -3.51 -1.26 10.17
C ARG A 156 -4.05 0.02 9.55
N SER A 157 -5.19 0.47 10.04
CA SER A 157 -5.75 1.79 9.77
C SER A 157 -5.67 2.65 11.03
N TYR A 158 -5.40 3.94 10.88
CA TYR A 158 -5.47 4.93 11.96
C TYR A 158 -5.88 6.30 11.40
N ILE A 159 -6.33 7.19 12.29
CA ILE A 159 -6.82 8.52 11.93
C ILE A 159 -5.75 9.57 12.27
N THR A 160 -5.34 10.37 11.27
CA THR A 160 -4.38 11.47 11.44
C THR A 160 -4.58 12.54 10.36
N HIS A 161 -4.13 13.76 10.63
CA HIS A 161 -3.99 14.82 9.61
C HIS A 161 -2.54 14.97 9.14
N ASP A 162 -1.59 14.33 9.85
CA ASP A 162 -0.16 14.43 9.61
C ASP A 162 0.30 13.18 8.85
N PHE A 163 0.25 13.26 7.52
CA PHE A 163 0.68 12.17 6.65
C PHE A 163 2.19 12.12 6.52
N ILE A 164 2.74 10.91 6.58
CA ILE A 164 4.17 10.66 6.40
C ILE A 164 4.35 9.99 5.03
N PRO A 165 5.36 10.38 4.23
CA PRO A 165 5.61 9.71 2.95
C PRO A 165 5.71 8.18 3.10
N GLY A 166 5.08 7.47 2.17
CA GLY A 166 4.86 6.02 2.22
C GLY A 166 3.58 5.58 2.93
N ASP A 167 2.81 6.48 3.55
CA ASP A 167 1.45 6.21 3.99
C ASP A 167 0.53 5.99 2.78
N VAL A 168 -0.52 5.18 2.93
CA VAL A 168 -1.65 5.15 2.00
C VAL A 168 -2.83 5.90 2.60
N VAL A 169 -3.30 6.91 1.87
CA VAL A 169 -4.45 7.74 2.21
C VAL A 169 -5.63 7.42 1.29
N TYR A 170 -6.80 7.95 1.64
CA TYR A 170 -8.00 7.80 0.82
C TYR A 170 -8.61 9.17 0.46
N PHE A 171 -8.84 9.40 -0.83
CA PHE A 171 -9.64 10.50 -1.35
C PHE A 171 -11.08 10.03 -1.49
N ASN A 172 -12.00 10.55 -0.68
CA ASN A 172 -13.41 10.18 -0.76
C ASN A 172 -14.13 11.06 -1.78
N ASN A 173 -14.93 10.44 -2.65
CA ASN A 173 -15.85 11.12 -3.56
C ASN A 173 -17.30 10.79 -3.17
N PRO A 174 -17.88 11.53 -2.22
CA PRO A 174 -19.16 11.14 -1.58
C PRO A 174 -20.35 11.13 -2.54
N ASP A 175 -20.29 11.94 -3.60
CA ASP A 175 -21.36 12.12 -4.58
C ASP A 175 -20.99 11.52 -5.95
N PHE A 176 -20.21 10.44 -5.96
CA PHE A 176 -19.87 9.70 -7.18
C PHE A 176 -21.13 9.26 -7.96
N ASP A 177 -21.00 9.14 -9.28
CA ASP A 177 -22.09 8.61 -10.13
C ASP A 177 -22.23 7.10 -9.94
N SER A 178 -23.45 6.63 -9.63
CA SER A 178 -23.75 5.21 -9.39
C SER A 178 -23.51 4.31 -10.61
N GLU A 179 -23.53 4.86 -11.82
CA GLU A 179 -23.20 4.13 -13.05
C GLU A 179 -21.68 3.90 -13.19
N THR A 180 -20.87 4.63 -12.43
CA THR A 180 -19.41 4.51 -12.40
C THR A 180 -18.88 4.38 -10.96
N PRO A 181 -19.26 3.31 -10.23
CA PRO A 181 -18.99 3.18 -8.80
C PRO A 181 -17.51 3.07 -8.44
N GLN A 182 -16.64 2.80 -9.42
CA GLN A 182 -15.19 2.82 -9.26
C GLN A 182 -14.63 4.22 -8.94
N TRP A 183 -15.42 5.28 -9.13
CA TRP A 183 -15.05 6.66 -8.81
C TRP A 183 -15.56 7.13 -7.45
N ARG A 184 -16.01 6.21 -6.58
CA ARG A 184 -16.37 6.48 -5.18
C ARG A 184 -15.23 7.06 -4.34
N GLY A 185 -14.00 6.88 -4.80
CA GLY A 185 -12.82 7.47 -4.20
C GLY A 185 -11.56 6.92 -4.84
N GLU A 186 -10.44 7.21 -4.22
CA GLU A 186 -9.12 6.75 -4.66
C GLU A 186 -8.20 6.47 -3.47
N ASN A 187 -7.63 5.27 -3.43
CA ASN A 187 -6.52 4.94 -2.55
C ASN A 187 -5.22 5.47 -3.16
N ALA A 188 -4.42 6.20 -2.36
CA ALA A 188 -3.20 6.81 -2.89
C ALA A 188 -2.00 6.73 -1.94
N VAL A 189 -0.82 6.44 -2.49
CA VAL A 189 0.45 6.47 -1.74
C VAL A 189 0.93 7.91 -1.65
N VAL A 190 1.23 8.38 -0.43
CA VAL A 190 1.83 9.70 -0.18
C VAL A 190 3.30 9.68 -0.59
N LEU A 191 3.70 10.58 -1.49
CA LEU A 191 5.09 10.72 -1.94
C LEU A 191 5.81 11.83 -1.16
N GLU A 192 7.13 11.84 -1.24
CA GLU A 192 8.00 12.76 -0.52
C GLU A 192 7.91 14.22 -0.99
N ASP A 193 7.49 14.43 -2.24
CA ASP A 193 7.42 15.72 -2.92
C ASP A 193 6.06 16.43 -2.75
N GLY A 194 5.18 15.91 -1.88
CA GLY A 194 3.84 16.44 -1.65
C GLY A 194 2.80 16.02 -2.70
N THR A 195 3.16 15.10 -3.60
CA THR A 195 2.22 14.46 -4.52
C THR A 195 1.77 13.09 -4.02
N TYR A 196 0.82 12.49 -4.74
CA TYR A 196 0.20 11.22 -4.38
C TYR A 196 0.11 10.35 -5.62
N PHE A 197 0.43 9.07 -5.48
CA PHE A 197 0.19 8.08 -6.52
C PHE A 197 -1.16 7.39 -6.31
N GLY A 198 -2.11 7.61 -7.22
CA GLY A 198 -3.36 6.83 -7.31
C GLY A 198 -3.34 5.90 -8.52
N HIS A 199 -3.64 4.61 -8.34
CA HIS A 199 -3.64 3.65 -9.45
C HIS A 199 -4.82 3.86 -10.40
N GLY A 200 -4.52 4.29 -11.63
CA GLY A 200 -5.52 4.65 -12.65
C GLY A 200 -5.64 6.15 -12.84
N ILE A 201 -5.27 6.94 -11.82
CA ILE A 201 -5.15 8.39 -11.92
C ILE A 201 -3.72 8.78 -12.34
N GLY A 202 -2.71 8.32 -11.62
CA GLY A 202 -1.29 8.65 -11.77
C GLY A 202 -0.73 9.43 -10.57
N ILE A 203 0.39 10.12 -10.77
CA ILE A 203 1.03 10.96 -9.73
C ILE A 203 0.60 12.42 -9.86
N TYR A 204 -0.10 12.93 -8.84
CA TYR A 204 -0.68 14.29 -8.85
C TYR A 204 -0.75 14.89 -7.44
N THR A 205 -0.99 16.21 -7.34
CA THR A 205 -1.31 16.86 -6.06
C THR A 205 -2.71 16.48 -5.57
N ALA A 206 -2.98 16.69 -4.27
CA ALA A 206 -4.29 16.46 -3.69
C ALA A 206 -5.40 17.24 -4.43
N GLU A 207 -5.17 18.50 -4.79
CA GLU A 207 -6.13 19.34 -5.51
C GLU A 207 -6.40 18.82 -6.93
N GLN A 208 -5.39 18.23 -7.57
CA GLN A 208 -5.55 17.62 -8.89
C GLN A 208 -6.38 16.34 -8.82
N ILE A 209 -6.13 15.47 -7.83
CA ILE A 209 -6.92 14.25 -7.59
C ILE A 209 -8.38 14.61 -7.26
N ILE A 210 -8.60 15.55 -6.34
CA ILE A 210 -9.94 16.05 -5.98
C ILE A 210 -10.67 16.60 -7.21
N ARG A 211 -9.99 17.40 -8.05
CA ARG A 211 -10.58 17.91 -9.30
C ARG A 211 -10.91 16.80 -10.29
N ALA A 212 -10.12 15.74 -10.36
CA ALA A 212 -10.41 14.59 -11.23
C ALA A 212 -11.68 13.86 -10.74
N LEU A 213 -11.75 13.53 -9.45
CA LEU A 213 -12.92 12.87 -8.85
C LEU A 213 -14.20 13.73 -8.97
N ASN A 214 -14.09 15.04 -8.79
CA ASN A 214 -15.23 15.96 -8.89
C ASN A 214 -15.89 16.00 -10.27
N LYS A 215 -15.16 15.65 -11.34
CA LYS A 215 -15.69 15.56 -12.72
C LYS A 215 -16.55 14.30 -12.94
N LEU A 216 -16.49 13.34 -12.01
CA LEU A 216 -17.10 12.02 -12.10
C LEU A 216 -18.17 11.84 -11.01
N ARG A 217 -18.69 12.97 -10.50
CA ARG A 217 -19.84 13.02 -9.60
C ARG A 217 -21.13 12.92 -10.39
N LYS A 218 -22.20 12.53 -9.71
CA LYS A 218 -23.56 12.63 -10.24
C LYS A 218 -23.89 14.08 -10.66
N PRO A 219 -24.77 14.27 -11.66
CA PRO A 219 -25.19 15.60 -12.10
C PRO A 219 -25.67 16.48 -10.93
N GLU A 220 -25.39 17.78 -11.01
CA GLU A 220 -25.83 18.81 -10.05
C GLU A 220 -25.27 18.68 -8.62
N SER A 221 -24.29 17.78 -8.38
CA SER A 221 -23.66 17.66 -7.06
C SER A 221 -22.89 18.91 -6.65
N ASN A 222 -23.21 19.40 -5.44
CA ASN A 222 -22.49 20.50 -4.77
C ASN A 222 -21.49 20.01 -3.71
N GLN A 223 -21.40 18.69 -3.45
CA GLN A 223 -20.49 18.13 -2.46
C GLN A 223 -19.17 17.71 -3.13
N SER A 224 -18.07 18.38 -2.80
CA SER A 224 -16.74 18.05 -3.35
C SER A 224 -16.19 16.75 -2.78
N ALA A 225 -15.41 16.03 -3.58
CA ALA A 225 -14.44 15.06 -3.10
C ALA A 225 -13.42 15.74 -2.16
N TYR A 226 -12.83 14.94 -1.27
CA TYR A 226 -11.89 15.43 -0.26
C TYR A 226 -10.91 14.33 0.18
N LEU A 227 -9.73 14.75 0.63
CA LEU A 227 -8.77 13.85 1.28
C LEU A 227 -9.26 13.54 2.70
N THR A 228 -9.43 12.26 3.02
CA THR A 228 -9.83 11.83 4.36
C THR A 228 -8.64 11.87 5.33
N THR A 229 -8.93 11.67 6.61
CA THR A 229 -7.93 11.52 7.68
C THR A 229 -7.55 10.06 7.93
N GLU A 230 -8.09 9.14 7.13
CA GLU A 230 -7.76 7.73 7.22
C GLU A 230 -6.38 7.47 6.59
N VAL A 231 -5.52 6.79 7.35
CA VAL A 231 -4.23 6.29 6.87
C VAL A 231 -4.18 4.78 7.06
N THR A 232 -3.80 4.08 6.01
CA THR A 232 -3.47 2.66 6.03
C THR A 232 -1.98 2.46 5.84
N SER A 233 -1.38 1.58 6.64
CA SER A 233 0.01 1.16 6.46
C SER A 233 0.23 -0.27 6.94
N PRO A 234 1.31 -0.95 6.49
CA PRO A 234 1.82 -2.14 7.14
C PRO A 234 2.33 -1.80 8.55
N SER A 235 2.30 -2.77 9.45
CA SER A 235 2.91 -2.59 10.77
C SER A 235 4.42 -2.80 10.68
N PHE A 236 5.16 -1.68 10.61
CA PHE A 236 6.62 -1.67 10.52
C PHE A 236 7.29 -2.47 11.66
N ASN A 237 6.84 -2.26 12.90
CA ASN A 237 7.38 -2.94 14.07
C ASN A 237 7.06 -4.45 14.03
N HIS A 238 5.85 -4.83 13.59
CA HIS A 238 5.49 -6.24 13.44
C HIS A 238 6.37 -6.93 12.41
N LEU A 239 6.53 -6.34 11.22
CA LEU A 239 7.39 -6.86 10.16
C LEU A 239 8.83 -6.99 10.67
N SER A 240 9.41 -5.91 11.22
CA SER A 240 10.76 -5.92 11.81
C SER A 240 10.94 -7.04 12.85
N ASN A 241 9.96 -7.22 13.74
CA ASN A 241 10.00 -8.27 14.76
C ASN A 241 9.89 -9.68 14.17
N ILE A 242 9.04 -9.92 13.18
CA ILE A 242 8.98 -11.21 12.48
C ILE A 242 10.35 -11.55 11.90
N LEU A 243 11.04 -10.60 11.26
CA LEU A 243 12.36 -10.87 10.67
C LEU A 243 13.41 -11.22 11.72
N ARG A 244 13.32 -10.63 12.92
CA ARG A 244 14.20 -10.96 14.06
C ARG A 244 13.90 -12.35 14.63
N VAL A 245 12.62 -12.70 14.78
CA VAL A 245 12.17 -13.95 15.41
C VAL A 245 12.31 -15.16 14.48
N GLN A 246 12.24 -14.98 13.16
CA GLN A 246 12.35 -16.07 12.19
C GLN A 246 13.73 -16.73 12.07
N GLN A 247 14.64 -16.48 13.02
CA GLN A 247 15.71 -17.42 13.33
C GLN A 247 15.23 -18.72 14.02
N GLY A 248 13.92 -18.94 14.27
CA GLY A 248 13.48 -20.12 15.03
C GLY A 248 12.16 -20.85 14.70
N TYR A 249 11.08 -20.25 14.16
CA TYR A 249 9.78 -20.95 14.08
C TYR A 249 8.85 -20.52 12.93
N SER A 250 8.06 -21.47 12.43
CA SER A 250 6.96 -21.30 11.47
C SER A 250 5.63 -20.99 12.18
N ILE A 251 5.01 -19.85 11.85
CA ILE A 251 3.71 -19.42 12.40
C ILE A 251 2.57 -20.21 11.73
N PRO A 252 1.58 -20.73 12.49
CA PRO A 252 0.42 -21.43 11.92
C PRO A 252 -0.37 -20.54 10.97
N ARG A 253 -0.70 -21.07 9.79
CA ARG A 253 -1.40 -20.33 8.73
C ARG A 253 -2.90 -20.57 8.83
N TYR A 254 -3.60 -19.57 9.34
CA TYR A 254 -5.04 -19.49 9.14
C TYR A 254 -5.31 -18.92 7.74
N GLN A 255 -6.01 -19.68 6.90
CA GLN A 255 -6.64 -19.11 5.71
C GLN A 255 -7.72 -18.16 6.22
N GLN A 256 -7.48 -16.86 6.09
CA GLN A 256 -8.54 -15.89 6.29
C GLN A 256 -9.61 -16.15 5.22
N LEU A 257 -10.86 -16.31 5.65
CA LEU A 257 -12.00 -16.23 4.75
C LEU A 257 -11.93 -14.87 4.04
N VAL A 258 -12.02 -14.90 2.72
CA VAL A 258 -12.01 -13.69 1.90
C VAL A 258 -13.44 -13.42 1.51
N ASP A 259 -13.97 -12.28 1.93
CA ASP A 259 -15.26 -11.81 1.45
C ASP A 259 -15.10 -11.17 0.07
N HIS A 260 -15.78 -11.73 -0.93
CA HIS A 260 -15.72 -11.27 -2.31
C HIS A 260 -16.81 -10.22 -2.58
N HIS A 261 -16.65 -9.04 -1.98
CA HIS A 261 -17.62 -7.94 -2.01
C HIS A 261 -17.83 -7.22 -3.37
N ASP A 262 -17.00 -7.48 -4.39
CA ASP A 262 -17.04 -6.86 -5.74
C ASP A 262 -17.01 -5.31 -5.77
N GLU A 263 -16.52 -4.67 -4.71
CA GLU A 263 -16.44 -3.20 -4.62
C GLU A 263 -15.04 -2.69 -4.96
N SER A 264 -14.89 -2.01 -6.09
CA SER A 264 -13.63 -1.36 -6.48
C SER A 264 -13.44 -0.03 -5.77
N SER A 265 -12.18 0.33 -5.53
CA SER A 265 -11.78 1.64 -5.00
C SER A 265 -12.29 1.99 -3.61
N ILE A 266 -12.61 0.99 -2.79
CA ILE A 266 -12.95 1.21 -1.38
C ILE A 266 -11.69 1.45 -0.54
N SER A 267 -11.82 2.22 0.54
CA SER A 267 -10.76 2.37 1.54
C SER A 267 -10.56 1.07 2.35
N PHE A 268 -9.44 0.97 3.05
CA PHE A 268 -9.21 -0.20 3.92
C PHE A 268 -10.21 -0.24 5.06
N LEU A 269 -10.55 0.91 5.66
CA LEU A 269 -11.57 0.98 6.69
C LEU A 269 -12.94 0.54 6.19
N GLN A 270 -13.32 0.93 4.96
CA GLN A 270 -14.55 0.43 4.33
C GLN A 270 -14.52 -1.09 4.18
N HIS A 271 -13.41 -1.65 3.70
CA HIS A 271 -13.23 -3.11 3.56
C HIS A 271 -13.39 -3.88 4.88
N LEU A 272 -12.98 -3.30 6.01
CA LEU A 272 -13.15 -3.94 7.33
C LEU A 272 -14.61 -4.04 7.79
N PHE A 273 -15.52 -3.30 7.16
CA PHE A 273 -16.96 -3.28 7.46
C PHE A 273 -17.84 -3.73 6.29
N SER A 274 -17.23 -4.19 5.18
CA SER A 274 -17.92 -4.79 4.03
C SER A 274 -18.42 -6.19 4.35
#